data_AF-A0A3R9N1S1-F1
#
_entry.id   AF-A0A3R9N1S1-F1
#
_cell.length_a   1.000
_cell.length_b   1.000
_cell.length_c   1.000
_cell.angle_alpha   90.00
_cell.angle_beta   90.00
_cell.angle_gamma   90.00
#
_symmetry.space_group_name_H-M   'P 1'
#
loop_
_entity.id
_entity.type
_entity.pdbx_description
1 polymer ?
#
loop_
_entity_poly.entity_id
_entity_poly.type
_entity_poly.pdbx_seq_one_letter_code
_entity_poly.pdbx_strand_id
1 'polypeptide(L)'
;MDYQLLPHEYMVMNSDHVSFGKNGLATDELILTNLHLIHIKKGFWGGKKDQVTIPINQIKIFEGKPQVSVTKTNGMKRLEIYYNGGQAIFSFNNTKDTDKWARNIIKLISGDTSNFETLGDSSLFGADVLAETFKDTFDTFKAGLGIKDAEPEKISTKCSFCGAPLSGQVKQTVRCAYCDMEQSL
;
A
#
# COMPACT_ATOMS: atom_id res chain seq x y z
N MET A 1 -7.91 7.41 -24.62
CA MET A 1 -6.50 7.05 -24.75
C MET A 1 -6.12 6.49 -23.41
N ASP A 2 -5.91 5.19 -23.39
CA ASP A 2 -5.68 4.42 -22.18
C ASP A 2 -4.27 4.70 -21.67
N TYR A 3 -4.05 4.56 -20.37
CA TYR A 3 -2.74 4.77 -19.77
C TYR A 3 -1.76 3.70 -20.28
N GLN A 4 -0.57 4.13 -20.69
CA GLN A 4 0.49 3.24 -21.15
C GLN A 4 1.50 3.04 -20.03
N LEU A 5 1.63 1.79 -19.57
CA LEU A 5 2.59 1.41 -18.55
C LEU A 5 4.03 1.51 -19.09
N LEU A 6 4.95 2.02 -18.28
CA LEU A 6 6.38 1.99 -18.58
C LEU A 6 6.94 0.57 -18.52
N PRO A 7 8.11 0.31 -19.14
CA PRO A 7 8.88 -0.90 -18.85
C PRO A 7 9.15 -0.99 -17.34
N HIS A 8 8.71 -2.08 -16.70
CA HIS A 8 8.76 -2.30 -15.23
C HIS A 8 7.75 -1.51 -14.39
N GLU A 9 6.75 -0.91 -15.04
CA GLU A 9 5.55 -0.45 -14.37
C GLU A 9 4.44 -1.50 -14.51
N TYR A 10 3.81 -1.83 -13.40
CA TYR A 10 2.78 -2.85 -13.35
C TYR A 10 1.57 -2.31 -12.63
N MET A 11 0.39 -2.61 -13.17
CA MET A 11 -0.87 -2.19 -12.57
C MET A 11 -1.13 -2.94 -11.27
N VAL A 12 -1.56 -2.23 -10.24
CA VAL A 12 -1.95 -2.78 -8.94
C VAL A 12 -3.46 -2.81 -8.83
N MET A 13 -4.11 -1.69 -9.15
CA MET A 13 -5.57 -1.61 -9.20
C MET A 13 -6.02 -0.40 -10.02
N ASN A 14 -7.23 -0.45 -10.52
CA ASN A 14 -7.89 0.68 -11.16
C ASN A 14 -9.34 0.80 -10.68
N SER A 15 -9.92 1.98 -10.86
CA SER A 15 -11.33 2.24 -10.61
C SER A 15 -11.82 3.33 -11.54
N ASP A 16 -12.98 3.09 -12.15
CA ASP A 16 -13.75 4.10 -12.85
C ASP A 16 -14.74 4.81 -11.91
N HIS A 17 -15.36 5.88 -12.40
CA HIS A 17 -16.34 6.68 -11.67
C HIS A 17 -15.80 7.24 -10.34
N VAL A 18 -14.55 7.72 -10.38
CA VAL A 18 -13.89 8.41 -9.27
C VAL A 18 -14.12 9.90 -9.42
N SER A 19 -14.29 10.61 -8.31
CA SER A 19 -14.28 12.08 -8.31
C SER A 19 -12.96 12.62 -7.77
N PHE A 20 -12.46 13.69 -8.40
CA PHE A 20 -11.24 14.38 -7.97
C PHE A 20 -11.53 15.77 -7.41
N GLY A 21 -10.92 16.08 -6.27
CA GLY A 21 -11.13 17.33 -5.53
C GLY A 21 -12.43 17.33 -4.72
N LYS A 22 -12.82 18.50 -4.19
CA LYS A 22 -13.96 18.64 -3.27
C LYS A 22 -15.34 18.55 -3.95
N ASN A 23 -15.41 18.93 -5.22
CA ASN A 23 -16.65 19.08 -6.00
C ASN A 23 -16.59 18.38 -7.37
N GLY A 24 -15.72 17.38 -7.51
CA GLY A 24 -15.56 16.66 -8.78
C GLY A 24 -16.76 15.78 -9.11
N LEU A 25 -17.03 15.59 -10.41
CA LEU A 25 -17.97 14.58 -10.88
C LEU A 25 -17.33 13.19 -10.79
N ALA A 26 -18.13 12.17 -10.51
CA ALA A 26 -17.70 10.78 -10.44
C ALA A 26 -17.60 10.15 -11.85
N THR A 27 -16.78 10.74 -12.70
CA THR A 27 -16.57 10.32 -14.10
C THR A 27 -15.14 9.87 -14.38
N ASP A 28 -14.22 10.20 -13.48
CA ASP A 28 -12.80 10.04 -13.73
C ASP A 28 -12.35 8.62 -13.43
N GLU A 29 -11.14 8.31 -13.86
CA GLU A 29 -10.47 7.04 -13.59
C GLU A 29 -9.27 7.29 -12.68
N LEU A 30 -9.05 6.36 -11.75
CA LEU A 30 -7.90 6.34 -10.88
C LEU A 30 -7.18 5.00 -11.07
N ILE A 31 -5.88 5.05 -11.28
CA ILE A 31 -5.02 3.90 -11.51
C ILE A 31 -3.89 3.96 -10.48
N LEU A 32 -3.63 2.82 -9.82
CA LEU A 32 -2.47 2.61 -8.99
C LEU A 32 -1.55 1.63 -9.70
N THR A 33 -0.28 2.01 -9.84
CA THR A 33 0.82 1.14 -10.25
C THR A 33 1.83 1.04 -9.11
N ASN A 34 2.87 0.22 -9.28
CA ASN A 34 4.00 0.21 -8.36
C ASN A 34 4.80 1.52 -8.35
N LEU A 35 4.71 2.35 -9.39
CA LEU A 35 5.51 3.58 -9.53
C LEU A 35 4.68 4.85 -9.38
N HIS A 36 3.41 4.82 -9.76
CA HIS A 36 2.57 6.00 -9.88
C HIS A 36 1.14 5.78 -9.36
N LEU A 37 0.55 6.86 -8.86
CA LEU A 37 -0.88 7.05 -8.76
C LEU A 37 -1.32 7.99 -9.88
N ILE A 38 -2.15 7.52 -10.78
CA ILE A 38 -2.56 8.24 -11.99
C ILE A 38 -4.05 8.54 -11.91
N HIS A 39 -4.39 9.82 -11.97
CA HIS A 39 -5.75 10.31 -12.16
C HIS A 39 -5.95 10.70 -13.62
N ILE A 40 -7.00 10.18 -14.24
CA ILE A 40 -7.39 10.50 -15.62
C ILE A 40 -8.74 11.18 -15.57
N LYS A 41 -8.75 12.48 -15.89
CA LYS A 41 -9.98 13.25 -16.02
C LYS A 41 -10.70 12.87 -17.30
N LYS A 42 -11.93 12.39 -17.19
CA LYS A 42 -12.74 11.99 -18.36
C LYS A 42 -13.76 13.06 -18.73
N GLY A 43 -14.11 13.11 -20.01
CA GLY A 43 -15.23 13.92 -20.51
C GLY A 43 -16.58 13.27 -20.25
N PHE A 44 -17.64 14.07 -20.24
CA PHE A 44 -19.03 13.60 -20.11
C PHE A 44 -19.47 12.62 -21.21
N TRP A 45 -18.78 12.66 -22.36
CA TRP A 45 -19.01 11.79 -23.52
C TRP A 45 -17.94 10.70 -23.67
N GLY A 46 -17.19 10.44 -22.59
CA GLY A 46 -15.97 9.65 -22.65
C GLY A 46 -14.77 10.44 -23.17
N GLY A 47 -13.61 9.78 -23.22
CA GLY A 47 -12.35 10.38 -23.66
C GLY A 47 -11.56 11.09 -22.55
N LYS A 48 -10.24 11.03 -22.67
CA LYS A 48 -9.28 11.62 -21.74
C LYS A 48 -9.19 13.13 -21.98
N LYS A 49 -9.47 13.94 -20.95
CA LYS A 49 -9.32 15.41 -20.97
C LYS A 49 -8.01 15.86 -20.36
N ASP A 50 -7.61 15.22 -19.26
CA ASP A 50 -6.42 15.59 -18.52
C ASP A 50 -5.87 14.36 -17.77
N GLN A 51 -4.61 14.43 -17.35
CA GLN A 51 -3.98 13.41 -16.53
C GLN A 51 -3.05 14.03 -15.50
N VAL A 52 -3.24 13.64 -14.24
CA VAL A 52 -2.32 13.92 -13.15
C VAL A 52 -1.61 12.63 -12.78
N THR A 53 -0.28 12.65 -12.76
CA THR A 53 0.55 11.51 -12.37
C THR A 53 1.32 11.88 -11.11
N ILE A 54 1.09 11.14 -10.03
CA ILE A 54 1.76 11.33 -8.74
C ILE A 54 2.71 10.16 -8.53
N PRO A 55 4.04 10.37 -8.62
CA PRO A 55 4.99 9.34 -8.25
C PRO A 55 4.79 8.90 -6.81
N ILE A 56 4.77 7.59 -6.57
CA ILE A 56 4.55 7.03 -5.23
C ILE A 56 5.63 7.51 -4.24
N ASN A 57 6.85 7.78 -4.73
CA ASN A 57 7.98 8.26 -3.91
C ASN A 57 7.87 9.75 -3.56
N GLN A 58 6.86 10.44 -4.07
CA GLN A 58 6.57 11.82 -3.68
C GLN A 58 5.49 11.89 -2.61
N ILE A 59 4.82 10.78 -2.26
CA ILE A 59 3.89 10.74 -1.14
C ILE A 59 4.67 10.95 0.16
N LYS A 60 4.22 11.91 0.96
CA LYS A 60 4.94 12.31 2.17
C LYS A 60 4.89 11.20 3.21
N ILE A 61 5.99 11.03 3.91
CA ILE A 61 6.10 10.14 5.07
C ILE A 61 6.24 11.00 6.32
N PHE A 62 5.50 10.65 7.37
CA PHE A 62 5.63 11.24 8.70
C PHE A 62 5.63 10.12 9.74
N GLU A 63 6.65 10.09 10.61
CA GLU A 63 6.83 9.02 11.61
C GLU A 63 6.78 7.60 11.02
N GLY A 64 7.40 7.41 9.85
CA GLY A 64 7.42 6.12 9.16
C GLY A 64 6.09 5.71 8.51
N LYS A 65 5.06 6.57 8.57
CA LYS A 65 3.73 6.30 8.00
C LYS A 65 3.49 7.18 6.76
N PRO A 66 2.99 6.61 5.66
CA PRO A 66 2.53 7.39 4.53
C PRO A 66 1.39 8.33 4.91
N GLN A 67 1.43 9.57 4.42
CA GLN A 67 0.37 10.56 4.61
C GLN A 67 -0.80 10.31 3.65
N VAL A 68 -1.44 9.15 3.85
CA VAL A 68 -2.64 8.70 3.14
C VAL A 68 -3.70 8.39 4.18
N SER A 69 -4.87 9.01 4.05
CA SER A 69 -5.94 8.86 5.05
C SER A 69 -7.31 8.81 4.40
N VAL A 70 -8.27 8.29 5.16
CA VAL A 70 -9.69 8.33 4.80
C VAL A 70 -10.37 9.33 5.71
N THR A 71 -10.85 10.43 5.13
CA THR A 71 -11.64 11.44 5.84
C THR A 71 -13.11 11.26 5.53
N LYS A 72 -13.98 11.79 6.41
CA LYS A 72 -15.43 11.77 6.22
C LYS A 72 -15.94 13.22 6.23
N THR A 73 -16.59 13.64 5.17
CA THR A 73 -17.21 14.96 5.05
C THR A 73 -18.65 14.78 4.58
N ASN A 74 -19.61 15.33 5.33
CA ASN A 74 -21.05 15.24 5.00
C ASN A 74 -21.53 13.81 4.69
N GLY A 75 -21.05 12.82 5.45
CA GLY A 75 -21.43 11.42 5.26
C GLY A 75 -20.60 10.67 4.20
N MET A 76 -19.88 11.38 3.32
CA MET A 76 -19.09 10.80 2.23
C MET A 76 -17.65 10.56 2.67
N LYS A 77 -17.12 9.36 2.40
CA LYS A 77 -15.71 9.04 2.62
C LYS A 77 -14.86 9.57 1.47
N ARG A 78 -13.72 10.18 1.80
CA ARG A 78 -12.74 10.70 0.85
C ARG A 78 -11.37 10.13 1.15
N LEU A 79 -10.65 9.75 0.10
CA LEU A 79 -9.25 9.40 0.15
C LEU A 79 -8.44 10.70 0.02
N GLU A 80 -7.63 11.01 1.03
CA GLU A 80 -6.74 12.16 1.02
C GLU A 80 -5.29 11.70 1.01
N ILE A 81 -4.51 12.25 0.09
CA ILE A 81 -3.11 11.90 -0.12
C ILE A 81 -2.30 13.19 -0.15
N TYR A 82 -1.30 13.27 0.73
CA TYR A 82 -0.36 14.39 0.76
C TYR A 82 0.96 13.97 0.11
N TYR A 83 1.40 14.76 -0.85
CA TYR A 83 2.60 14.52 -1.62
C TYR A 83 3.37 15.83 -1.83
N ASN A 84 4.57 15.77 -2.40
CA ASN A 84 5.41 16.95 -2.59
C ASN A 84 4.76 18.01 -3.50
N GLY A 85 3.87 17.61 -4.40
CA GLY A 85 3.09 18.51 -5.26
C GLY A 85 1.78 19.04 -4.63
N GLY A 86 1.46 18.68 -3.39
CA GLY A 86 0.31 19.22 -2.66
C GLY A 86 -0.60 18.14 -2.06
N GLN A 87 -1.91 18.31 -2.24
CA GLN A 87 -2.94 17.40 -1.73
C GLN A 87 -3.80 16.89 -2.89
N ALA A 88 -3.98 15.57 -2.95
CA ALA A 88 -4.93 14.92 -3.84
C ALA A 88 -6.10 14.38 -3.00
N ILE A 89 -7.32 14.63 -3.45
CA ILE A 89 -8.54 14.19 -2.78
C ILE A 89 -9.38 13.43 -3.78
N PHE A 90 -9.74 12.19 -3.45
CA PHE A 90 -10.60 11.34 -4.26
C PHE A 90 -11.84 10.92 -3.49
N SER A 91 -12.99 10.83 -4.16
CA SER A 91 -14.17 10.16 -3.60
C SER A 91 -14.67 9.09 -4.55
N PHE A 92 -15.26 8.05 -3.98
CA PHE A 92 -15.76 6.87 -4.69
C PHE A 92 -17.26 6.74 -4.46
N ASN A 93 -17.96 6.12 -5.40
CA ASN A 93 -19.39 5.82 -5.24
C ASN A 93 -19.63 4.82 -4.10
N ASN A 94 -18.72 3.86 -3.93
CA ASN A 94 -18.76 2.88 -2.86
C ASN A 94 -17.72 3.22 -1.78
N THR A 95 -18.19 3.36 -0.54
CA THR A 95 -17.32 3.72 0.60
C THR A 95 -16.28 2.66 0.92
N LYS A 96 -16.54 1.38 0.60
CA LYS A 96 -15.56 0.29 0.77
C LYS A 96 -14.36 0.46 -0.16
N ASP A 97 -14.56 1.07 -1.33
CA ASP A 97 -13.49 1.30 -2.29
C ASP A 97 -12.52 2.36 -1.74
N THR A 98 -13.03 3.41 -1.10
CA THR A 98 -12.18 4.40 -0.43
C THR A 98 -11.22 3.75 0.58
N ASP A 99 -11.73 2.83 1.40
CA ASP A 99 -10.89 2.11 2.38
C ASP A 99 -9.93 1.13 1.69
N LYS A 100 -10.36 0.46 0.61
CA LYS A 100 -9.53 -0.46 -0.20
C LYS A 100 -8.34 0.30 -0.79
N TRP A 101 -8.59 1.45 -1.41
CA TRP A 101 -7.58 2.32 -2.00
C TRP A 101 -6.57 2.82 -0.97
N ALA A 102 -7.04 3.36 0.16
CA ALA A 102 -6.13 3.82 1.22
C ALA A 102 -5.22 2.69 1.72
N ARG A 103 -5.79 1.50 1.99
CA ARG A 103 -5.02 0.33 2.42
C ARG A 103 -3.99 -0.10 1.39
N ASN A 104 -4.37 -0.20 0.12
CA ASN A 104 -3.47 -0.66 -0.94
C ASN A 104 -2.33 0.32 -1.19
N ILE A 105 -2.58 1.64 -1.16
CA ILE A 105 -1.51 2.64 -1.26
C ILE A 105 -0.57 2.56 -0.06
N ILE A 106 -1.10 2.46 1.17
CA ILE A 106 -0.26 2.36 2.37
C ILE A 106 0.60 1.09 2.32
N LYS A 107 0.00 -0.07 2.02
CA LYS A 107 0.73 -1.34 1.87
C LYS A 107 1.79 -1.26 0.78
N LEU A 108 1.48 -0.63 -0.36
CA LEU A 108 2.41 -0.39 -1.43
C LEU A 108 3.62 0.42 -0.93
N ILE A 109 3.40 1.53 -0.23
CA ILE A 109 4.50 2.39 0.20
C ILE A 109 5.30 1.76 1.36
N SER A 110 4.62 1.11 2.29
CA SER A 110 5.23 0.48 3.46
C SER A 110 5.89 -0.86 3.14
N GLY A 111 5.75 -1.38 1.92
CA GLY A 111 6.26 -2.70 1.52
C GLY A 111 5.85 -3.81 2.48
N ASP A 112 4.63 -3.72 3.02
CA ASP A 112 4.06 -4.75 3.88
C ASP A 112 3.69 -5.96 3.01
N THR A 113 4.65 -6.88 2.91
CA THR A 113 4.59 -8.07 2.07
C THR A 113 3.81 -9.23 2.67
N SER A 114 3.39 -9.10 3.93
CA SER A 114 2.74 -10.17 4.67
C SER A 114 1.40 -10.63 4.07
N ASN A 115 0.80 -9.83 3.19
CA ASN A 115 -0.50 -10.12 2.56
C ASN A 115 -0.56 -9.65 1.09
N PHE A 116 0.45 -9.99 0.27
CA PHE A 116 0.46 -9.67 -1.17
C PHE A 116 -0.75 -10.23 -1.93
N GLU A 117 -1.33 -11.35 -1.48
CA GLU A 117 -2.58 -11.92 -2.02
C GLU A 117 -3.77 -10.95 -2.00
N THR A 118 -3.69 -9.93 -1.15
CA THR A 118 -4.76 -8.92 -0.96
C THR A 118 -4.42 -7.54 -1.52
N LEU A 119 -3.25 -7.40 -2.14
CA LEU A 119 -2.84 -6.18 -2.81
C LEU A 119 -3.45 -6.13 -4.21
N GLY A 120 -4.20 -5.07 -4.49
CA GLY A 120 -4.88 -4.89 -5.77
C GLY A 120 -6.27 -5.54 -5.85
N ASP A 121 -6.76 -5.72 -7.07
CA ASP A 121 -7.81 -6.70 -7.33
C ASP A 121 -7.14 -8.02 -7.68
N SER A 122 -7.34 -9.03 -6.82
CA SER A 122 -6.79 -10.39 -6.97
C SER A 122 -7.21 -11.10 -8.27
N SER A 123 -8.08 -10.48 -9.07
CA SER A 123 -8.47 -10.94 -10.40
C SER A 123 -7.51 -10.56 -11.52
N LEU A 124 -6.63 -9.56 -11.32
CA LEU A 124 -5.82 -8.99 -12.41
C LEU A 124 -4.47 -9.71 -12.58
N PHE A 125 -3.87 -10.18 -11.49
CA PHE A 125 -2.55 -10.80 -11.51
C PHE A 125 -2.50 -11.92 -10.47
N GLY A 126 -2.04 -13.12 -10.87
CA GLY A 126 -1.88 -14.24 -9.94
C GLY A 126 -0.99 -13.85 -8.75
N ALA A 127 -1.39 -14.23 -7.54
CA ALA A 127 -0.77 -13.79 -6.29
C ALA A 127 0.76 -14.04 -6.23
N ASP A 128 1.21 -15.16 -6.81
CA ASP A 128 2.62 -15.56 -6.81
C ASP A 128 3.52 -14.62 -7.63
N VAL A 129 3.00 -14.04 -8.71
CA VAL A 129 3.77 -13.15 -9.60
C VAL A 129 3.99 -11.77 -8.96
N LEU A 130 3.07 -11.34 -8.10
CA LEU A 130 3.11 -10.01 -7.45
C LEU A 130 4.16 -9.94 -6.34
N ALA A 131 4.32 -11.01 -5.57
CA ALA A 131 5.22 -11.01 -4.41
C ALA A 131 6.69 -10.87 -4.82
N GLU A 132 7.13 -11.63 -5.83
CA GLU A 132 8.53 -11.60 -6.28
C GLU A 132 8.85 -10.35 -7.11
N THR A 133 7.98 -10.02 -8.07
CA THR A 133 8.21 -8.91 -9.01
C THR A 133 8.29 -7.55 -8.31
N PHE A 134 7.49 -7.35 -7.26
CA PHE A 134 7.42 -6.05 -6.62
C PHE A 134 8.30 -5.89 -5.40
N LYS A 135 8.81 -6.97 -4.79
CA LYS A 135 9.67 -6.89 -3.60
C LYS A 135 10.85 -5.94 -3.80
N ASP A 136 11.56 -6.09 -4.91
CA ASP A 136 12.72 -5.24 -5.23
C ASP A 136 12.33 -3.77 -5.41
N THR A 137 11.14 -3.54 -5.97
CA THR A 137 10.58 -2.18 -6.09
C THR A 137 10.34 -1.63 -4.68
N PHE A 138 9.67 -2.38 -3.80
CA PHE A 138 9.39 -1.93 -2.44
C PHE A 138 10.62 -1.61 -1.61
N ASP A 139 11.62 -2.48 -1.66
CA ASP A 139 12.86 -2.26 -0.91
C ASP A 139 13.55 -0.97 -1.37
N THR A 140 13.51 -0.68 -2.67
CA THR A 140 14.00 0.59 -3.24
C THR A 140 13.19 1.78 -2.76
N PHE A 141 11.85 1.67 -2.72
CA PHE A 141 10.98 2.75 -2.22
C PHE A 141 11.18 3.01 -0.73
N LYS A 142 11.25 1.97 0.11
CA LYS A 142 11.50 2.11 1.55
C LYS A 142 12.82 2.84 1.79
N ALA A 143 13.88 2.41 1.10
CA ALA A 143 15.19 3.04 1.18
C ALA A 143 15.14 4.52 0.74
N GLY A 144 14.49 4.81 -0.39
CA GLY A 144 14.36 6.17 -0.92
C GLY A 144 13.48 7.10 -0.06
N LEU A 145 12.50 6.54 0.64
CA LEU A 145 11.57 7.28 1.51
C LEU A 145 12.02 7.34 2.97
N GLY A 146 13.15 6.72 3.32
CA GLY A 146 13.65 6.66 4.70
C GLY A 146 12.76 5.85 5.64
N ILE A 147 11.92 4.96 5.10
CA ILE A 147 11.13 4.01 5.88
C ILE A 147 12.08 2.92 6.33
N LYS A 148 12.42 2.92 7.61
CA LYS A 148 13.18 1.82 8.23
C LYS A 148 12.21 0.70 8.52
N ASP A 149 12.56 -0.53 8.15
CA ASP A 149 11.85 -1.69 8.65
C ASP A 149 11.86 -1.64 10.17
N ALA A 150 10.71 -1.89 10.80
CA ALA A 150 10.66 -2.08 12.23
C ALA A 150 11.57 -3.27 12.54
N GLU A 151 12.69 -3.02 13.20
CA GLU A 151 13.61 -4.07 13.60
C GLU A 151 12.79 -5.09 14.40
N PRO A 152 12.79 -6.38 14.02
CA PRO A 152 11.96 -7.37 14.68
C PRO A 152 12.26 -7.35 16.18
N GLU A 153 11.24 -7.05 16.99
CA GLU A 153 11.39 -6.91 18.43
C GLU A 153 12.05 -8.18 18.97
N LYS A 154 13.27 -8.03 19.48
CA LYS A 154 14.00 -9.11 20.13
C LYS A 154 13.39 -9.30 21.50
N ILE A 155 12.73 -10.42 21.70
CA ILE A 155 12.18 -10.80 23.00
C ILE A 155 13.06 -11.85 23.64
N SER A 156 13.28 -11.69 24.94
CA SER A 156 13.82 -12.74 25.78
C SER A 156 12.70 -13.32 26.64
N THR A 157 12.52 -14.63 26.57
CA THR A 157 11.56 -15.35 27.39
C THR A 157 12.22 -16.58 27.99
N LYS A 158 11.54 -17.26 28.90
CA LYS A 158 12.02 -18.53 29.44
C LYS A 158 11.41 -19.67 28.64
N CYS A 159 12.15 -20.77 28.54
CA CYS A 159 11.64 -22.00 27.98
C CYS A 159 10.49 -22.52 28.86
N SER A 160 9.32 -22.72 28.28
CA SER A 160 8.14 -23.24 28.99
C SER A 160 8.35 -24.65 29.54
N PHE A 161 9.33 -25.39 29.01
CA PHE A 161 9.61 -26.78 29.38
C PHE A 161 10.71 -26.94 30.43
N CYS A 162 11.79 -26.15 30.36
CA CYS A 162 12.94 -26.28 31.26
C CYS A 162 13.33 -25.00 32.01
N GLY A 163 12.65 -23.88 31.73
CA GLY A 163 12.93 -22.58 32.35
C GLY A 163 14.19 -21.87 31.86
N ALA A 164 14.97 -22.47 30.96
CA ALA A 164 16.18 -21.87 30.40
C ALA A 164 15.88 -20.58 29.63
N PRO A 165 16.78 -19.58 29.63
CA PRO A 165 16.58 -18.34 28.90
C PRO A 165 16.63 -18.59 27.38
N LEU A 166 15.65 -18.06 26.67
CA LEU A 166 15.55 -18.05 25.22
C LEU A 166 15.49 -16.62 24.74
N SER A 167 16.10 -16.37 23.58
CA SER A 167 16.11 -15.05 22.94
C SER A 167 15.89 -15.24 21.46
N GLY A 168 15.05 -14.40 20.86
CA GLY A 168 14.75 -14.46 19.44
C GLY A 168 13.74 -13.39 19.06
N GLN A 169 13.17 -13.51 17.88
CA GLN A 169 12.21 -12.54 17.35
C GLN A 169 10.77 -12.98 17.69
N VAL A 170 9.88 -12.00 17.88
CA VAL A 170 8.44 -12.25 18.06
C VAL A 170 7.89 -13.08 16.89
N LYS A 171 7.11 -14.13 17.19
CA LYS A 171 6.55 -15.15 16.28
C LYS A 171 7.56 -16.12 15.67
N GLN A 172 8.79 -16.17 16.17
CA GLN A 172 9.77 -17.18 15.77
C GLN A 172 9.61 -18.45 16.60
N THR A 173 9.56 -19.61 15.94
CA THR A 173 9.74 -20.90 16.64
C THR A 173 11.22 -21.10 16.91
N VAL A 174 11.60 -21.13 18.19
CA VAL A 174 12.98 -21.35 18.64
C VAL A 174 13.09 -22.71 19.31
N ARG A 175 14.16 -23.43 18.96
CA ARG A 175 14.54 -24.68 19.62
C ARG A 175 15.40 -24.38 20.83
N CYS A 176 15.01 -24.90 21.99
CA CYS A 176 15.75 -24.71 23.23
C CYS A 176 17.05 -25.52 23.20
N ALA A 177 18.19 -24.85 23.36
CA ALA A 177 19.50 -25.51 23.39
C ALA A 177 19.71 -26.44 24.60
N TYR A 178 18.84 -26.35 25.63
CA TYR A 178 18.98 -27.10 26.88
C TYR A 178 18.09 -28.33 26.97
N CYS A 179 16.90 -28.31 26.36
CA CYS A 179 15.96 -29.42 26.41
C CYS A 179 15.47 -29.88 25.03
N ASP A 180 16.01 -29.28 23.96
CA ASP A 180 15.67 -29.54 22.57
C ASP A 180 14.19 -29.33 22.19
N MET A 181 13.37 -28.81 23.11
CA MET A 181 11.97 -28.51 22.84
C MET A 181 11.82 -27.22 22.05
N GLU A 182 10.91 -27.24 21.09
CA GLU A 182 10.55 -26.09 20.27
C GLU A 182 9.42 -25.30 20.92
N GLN A 183 9.53 -23.97 20.89
CA GLN A 183 8.47 -23.08 21.31
C GLN A 183 8.43 -21.82 20.46
N SER A 184 7.23 -21.27 20.29
CA SER A 184 7.06 -19.98 19.63
C SER A 184 7.27 -18.84 20.63
N LEU A 185 8.05 -17.85 20.21
CA LEU A 185 8.29 -16.60 20.93
C LEU A 185 7.16 -15.59 20.70
#